data_AF-A0A944ERH0-F1
#
_entry.id   AF-A0A944ERH0-F1
#
_cell.length_a   1.000
_cell.length_b   1.000
_cell.length_c   1.000
_cell.angle_alpha   90.00
_cell.angle_beta   90.00
_cell.angle_gamma   90.00
#
_symmetry.space_group_name_H-M   'P 1'
#
loop_
_entity.id
_entity.type
_entity.pdbx_description
1 polymer ?
#
loop_
_entity_poly.entity_id
_entity_poly.type
_entity_poly.pdbx_seq_one_letter_code
_entity_poly.pdbx_strand_id
1 'polypeptide(L)'
;MHGAVGQDRGILLSVGEAKWHKVMDVRHLERLRHVLHLLAARGVDTTHARPACYSGVGFTPELRAAGERGEVVLVDLERLYDGQ
;
A
#
# COMPACT_ATOMS: atom_id res chain seq x y z
N MET A 1 10.05 10.92 -13.09
CA MET A 1 9.05 10.96 -12.00
C MET A 1 9.65 11.74 -10.85
N HIS A 2 9.28 13.01 -10.68
CA HIS A 2 9.74 13.81 -9.55
C HIS A 2 8.92 13.42 -8.31
N GLY A 3 9.56 12.72 -7.37
CA GLY A 3 9.02 12.60 -6.01
C GLY A 3 8.92 14.01 -5.43
N ALA A 4 7.72 14.37 -4.95
CA ALA A 4 7.41 15.73 -4.54
C ALA A 4 8.31 16.19 -3.39
N VAL A 5 9.26 17.07 -3.71
CA VAL A 5 9.90 17.96 -2.75
C VAL A 5 9.07 19.25 -2.74
N GLY A 6 8.31 19.44 -1.66
CA GLY A 6 7.92 20.74 -1.10
C GLY A 6 6.98 21.66 -1.89
N GLN A 7 5.80 21.88 -1.30
CA GLN A 7 4.99 23.12 -1.36
C GLN A 7 4.14 23.40 -2.62
N ASP A 8 3.31 22.43 -2.97
CA ASP A 8 1.85 22.56 -3.08
C ASP A 8 1.31 21.27 -2.42
N ARG A 9 0.16 21.26 -1.72
CA ARG A 9 -0.31 20.03 -1.04
C ARG A 9 -0.66 18.94 -2.07
N GLY A 10 0.35 18.21 -2.53
CA GLY A 10 0.21 17.13 -3.48
C GLY A 10 -0.72 16.06 -2.92
N ILE A 11 -1.58 15.52 -3.77
CA ILE A 11 -2.50 14.45 -3.41
C ILE A 11 -1.69 13.18 -3.10
N LEU A 12 -1.96 12.56 -1.96
CA LEU A 12 -1.34 11.28 -1.65
C LEU A 12 -2.01 10.18 -2.48
N LEU A 13 -1.24 9.55 -3.36
CA LEU A 13 -1.75 8.50 -4.24
C LEU A 13 -1.60 7.09 -3.65
N SER A 14 -0.60 6.86 -2.80
CA SER A 14 -0.32 5.53 -2.25
C SER A 14 0.50 5.58 -0.97
N VAL A 15 0.29 4.60 -0.09
CA VAL A 15 1.16 4.26 1.03
C VAL A 15 1.38 2.75 0.99
N GLY A 16 2.64 2.32 1.03
CA GLY A 16 2.98 0.92 0.88
C GLY A 16 3.92 0.39 1.94
N GLU A 17 3.91 -0.93 2.10
CA GLU A 17 4.87 -1.66 2.94
C GLU A 17 5.51 -2.81 2.17
N ALA A 18 6.83 -2.94 2.29
CA ALA A 18 7.61 -3.99 1.66
C ALA A 18 8.24 -4.96 2.67
N LYS A 19 8.17 -6.26 2.37
CA LYS A 19 8.79 -7.34 3.15
C LYS A 19 9.41 -8.40 2.23
N TRP A 20 10.68 -8.74 2.45
CA TRP A 20 11.39 -9.71 1.62
C TRP A 20 11.24 -11.18 2.08
N HIS A 21 11.03 -11.42 3.38
CA HIS A 21 11.07 -12.77 3.99
C HIS A 21 9.78 -13.14 4.75
N LYS A 22 8.66 -12.47 4.45
CA LYS A 22 7.44 -12.62 5.24
C LYS A 22 6.20 -12.76 4.37
N VAL A 23 5.40 -13.80 4.65
CA VAL A 23 4.01 -13.84 4.18
C VAL A 23 3.24 -12.71 4.87
N MET A 24 2.76 -11.76 4.09
CA MET A 24 1.98 -10.64 4.62
C MET A 24 0.53 -11.05 4.80
N ASP A 25 -0.08 -10.57 5.88
CA ASP A 25 -1.46 -10.85 6.28
C ASP A 25 -2.26 -9.53 6.42
N VAL A 26 -3.56 -9.65 6.74
CA VAL A 26 -4.47 -8.50 6.89
C VAL A 26 -3.99 -7.45 7.90
N ARG A 27 -3.17 -7.80 8.90
CA ARG A 27 -2.65 -6.84 9.89
C ARG A 27 -1.68 -5.83 9.27
N HIS A 28 -1.09 -6.16 8.12
CA HIS A 28 -0.26 -5.24 7.36
C HIS A 28 -1.15 -4.18 6.67
N LEU A 29 -2.29 -4.60 6.11
CA LEU A 29 -3.29 -3.68 5.58
C LEU A 29 -3.87 -2.76 6.67
N GLU A 30 -4.21 -3.30 7.84
CA GLU A 30 -4.74 -2.47 8.93
C GLU A 30 -3.75 -1.41 9.42
N ARG A 31 -2.46 -1.73 9.45
CA ARG A 31 -1.41 -0.74 9.74
C ARG A 31 -1.36 0.36 8.70
N LEU A 32 -1.46 0.02 7.41
CA LEU A 32 -1.49 1.03 6.33
C LEU A 32 -2.75 1.91 6.42
N ARG A 33 -3.92 1.33 6.74
CA ARG A 33 -5.16 2.08 7.02
C ARG A 33 -4.99 3.04 8.19
N HIS A 34 -4.34 2.59 9.26
CA HIS A 34 -4.03 3.44 10.41
C HIS A 34 -3.09 4.59 10.02
N VAL A 35 -2.05 4.34 9.21
CA VAL A 35 -1.17 5.41 8.70
C VAL A 35 -1.94 6.43 7.87
N LEU A 36 -2.83 6.00 6.98
CA LEU A 36 -3.68 6.90 6.20
C LEU A 36 -4.58 7.75 7.10
N HIS A 37 -5.18 7.15 8.13
CA HIS A 37 -5.96 7.89 9.14
C HIS A 37 -5.13 8.97 9.85
N LEU A 38 -3.90 8.64 10.26
CA LEU A 38 -2.99 9.61 10.89
C LEU A 38 -2.57 10.74 9.94
N LEU A 39 -2.39 10.45 8.66
CA LEU A 39 -2.06 11.46 7.64
C LEU A 39 -3.25 12.39 7.36
N ALA A 40 -4.47 11.82 7.26
CA ALA A 40 -5.69 12.59 7.14
C ALA A 40 -5.88 13.56 8.32
N ALA A 41 -5.63 13.09 9.55
CA ALA A 41 -5.69 13.92 10.76
C ALA A 41 -4.68 15.09 10.75
N ARG A 42 -3.64 15.04 9.92
CA ARG A 42 -2.64 16.10 9.72
C ARG A 42 -2.93 16.99 8.52
N GLY A 43 -4.08 16.82 7.86
CA GLY A 43 -4.50 17.62 6.71
C GLY A 43 -3.92 17.18 5.36
N VAL A 44 -3.43 15.95 5.26
CA VAL A 44 -3.06 15.32 3.97
C VAL A 44 -4.32 14.77 3.31
N ASP A 45 -4.54 15.08 2.04
CA ASP A 45 -5.61 14.44 1.26
C ASP A 45 -5.25 12.97 0.99
N THR A 46 -6.03 12.07 1.59
CA THR A 46 -5.87 10.61 1.49
C THR A 46 -7.04 9.95 0.77
N THR A 47 -7.98 10.74 0.23
CA THR A 47 -9.26 10.26 -0.35
C THR A 47 -9.05 9.24 -1.46
N HIS A 48 -7.95 9.39 -2.21
CA HIS A 48 -7.60 8.52 -3.33
C HIS A 48 -6.34 7.67 -3.05
N ALA A 49 -5.83 7.68 -1.82
CA ALA A 49 -4.63 6.96 -1.47
C ALA A 49 -4.90 5.45 -1.40
N ARG A 50 -4.14 4.67 -2.17
CA ARG A 50 -4.26 3.20 -2.18
C ARG A 50 -3.20 2.55 -1.28
N PRO A 51 -3.58 1.68 -0.34
CA PRO A 51 -2.62 0.82 0.35
C PRO A 51 -1.92 -0.13 -0.63
N ALA A 52 -0.64 -0.41 -0.43
CA ALA A 52 0.11 -1.40 -1.20
C ALA A 52 0.95 -2.33 -0.31
N CYS A 53 0.91 -3.64 -0.57
CA CYS A 53 1.76 -4.62 0.08
C CYS A 53 2.69 -5.27 -0.95
N TYR A 54 3.99 -5.25 -0.66
CA TYR A 54 5.03 -5.85 -1.49
C TYR A 54 5.64 -7.02 -0.72
N SER A 55 5.54 -8.24 -1.26
CA SER A 55 6.08 -9.41 -0.58
C SER A 55 6.96 -10.27 -1.49
N GLY A 56 8.14 -10.63 -0.99
CA GLY A 56 9.01 -11.63 -1.61
C GLY A 56 8.58 -13.08 -1.35
N VAL A 57 7.62 -13.30 -0.44
CA VAL A 57 7.16 -14.66 -0.04
C VAL A 57 5.67 -14.88 -0.35
N GLY A 58 4.89 -13.80 -0.47
CA GLY A 58 3.48 -13.82 -0.84
C GLY A 58 2.53 -13.30 0.26
N PHE A 59 1.26 -13.66 0.11
CA PHE A 59 0.14 -13.10 0.87
C PHE A 59 -0.79 -14.20 1.38
N THR A 60 -1.38 -14.00 2.57
CA THR A 60 -2.42 -14.90 3.09
C THR A 60 -3.70 -14.82 2.25
N PRO A 61 -4.57 -15.85 2.28
CA PRO A 61 -5.84 -15.84 1.53
C PRO A 61 -6.72 -14.63 1.84
N GLU A 62 -6.78 -14.21 3.10
CA GLU A 62 -7.60 -13.07 3.52
C GLU A 62 -7.10 -11.76 2.94
N LEU A 63 -5.77 -11.59 2.86
CA LEU A 63 -5.16 -10.41 2.26
C LEU A 63 -5.33 -10.44 0.73
N ARG A 64 -5.28 -11.60 0.08
CA ARG A 64 -5.61 -11.76 -1.35
C ARG A 64 -7.05 -11.38 -1.65
N ALA A 65 -7.99 -11.85 -0.86
CA ALA A 65 -9.40 -11.47 -0.98
C ALA A 65 -9.60 -9.96 -0.82
N ALA A 66 -8.85 -9.30 0.06
CA ALA A 66 -8.85 -7.83 0.16
C ALA A 66 -8.30 -7.16 -1.11
N GLY A 67 -7.26 -7.74 -1.72
CA GLY A 67 -6.72 -7.30 -3.00
C GLY A 67 -7.74 -7.41 -4.15
N GLU A 68 -8.49 -8.51 -4.20
CA GLU A 68 -9.57 -8.73 -5.19
C GLU A 68 -10.71 -7.70 -5.03
N ARG A 69 -11.01 -7.28 -3.80
CA ARG A 69 -11.96 -6.19 -3.51
C ARG A 69 -11.40 -4.80 -3.78
N GLY A 70 -10.14 -4.69 -4.22
CA GLY A 70 -9.48 -3.42 -4.52
C GLY A 70 -9.03 -2.64 -3.28
N GLU A 71 -9.09 -3.22 -2.09
CA GLU A 71 -8.75 -2.55 -0.82
C GLU A 71 -7.23 -2.35 -0.66
N VAL A 72 -6.42 -3.12 -1.38
CA VAL A 72 -4.95 -3.08 -1.34
C VAL A 72 -4.37 -3.52 -2.68
N VAL A 73 -3.28 -2.89 -3.10
CA VAL A 73 -2.47 -3.37 -4.22
C VAL A 73 -1.50 -4.42 -3.70
N LEU A 74 -1.57 -5.64 -4.22
CA LEU A 74 -0.63 -6.70 -3.90
C LEU A 74 0.42 -6.81 -5.01
N VAL A 75 1.69 -6.80 -4.61
CA VAL A 75 2.85 -6.90 -5.51
C VAL A 75 3.75 -8.03 -5.01
N ASP A 76 3.66 -9.19 -5.65
CA ASP A 76 4.62 -10.28 -5.46
C ASP A 76 5.83 -10.13 -6.41
N LEU A 77 6.73 -11.10 -6.41
CA LEU A 77 7.95 -11.05 -7.21
C LEU A 77 7.66 -11.06 -8.72
N GLU A 78 6.67 -11.85 -9.17
CA GLU A 78 6.26 -11.90 -10.58
C GLU A 78 5.78 -10.52 -11.02
N ARG A 79 4.83 -9.93 -10.30
CA ARG A 79 4.35 -8.57 -10.59
C ARG A 79 5.46 -7.52 -10.52
N LEU A 80 6.38 -7.64 -9.57
CA LEU A 80 7.46 -6.67 -9.38
C LEU A 80 8.48 -6.67 -10.52
N TYR A 81 8.84 -7.86 -11.01
CA TYR A 81 9.88 -8.01 -12.04
C TYR A 81 9.33 -8.07 -13.46
N ASP A 82 8.10 -8.58 -13.62
CA ASP A 82 7.48 -8.80 -14.93
C ASP A 82 6.36 -7.80 -15.25
N GLY A 83 5.98 -6.95 -14.28
CA GLY A 83 5.10 -5.80 -14.48
C GLY A 83 3.61 -6.13 -14.73
N GLN A 84 3.18 -7.36 -14.47
CA GLN A 84 1.79 -7.81 -14.62
C GLN A 84 0.91 -7.42 -13.42
#